data_AF-A0A1H0QV69-F1
#
_entry.id   AF-A0A1H0QV69-F1
#
_cell.length_a   1.000
_cell.length_b   1.000
_cell.length_c   1.000
_cell.angle_alpha   90.00
_cell.angle_beta   90.00
_cell.angle_gamma   90.00
#
_symmetry.space_group_name_H-M   'P 1'
#
loop_
_entity.id
_entity.type
_entity.pdbx_description
1 polymer ?
#
loop_
_entity_poly.entity_id
_entity_poly.type
_entity_poly.pdbx_seq_one_letter_code
_entity_poly.pdbx_strand_id
1 'polypeptide(L)'
;MRRLLGVFAHPDDEVFCAGGTFARHTAAGGDAVVVSATRGEAGQIRDAAAATRRTIAEARERELRAACAELGVGRVRLLDYVDGTLADVDAEQLTGEVSGLISEFAPDAVITFGADGGYGHPDHQAIGVATTEAVARLGGAAPRLFHSHFPRSRLLLLDRLAHWLREFDFRFQGQGDFVRAFSLFTRESTTMGFAGDHIEVGWFPAGTAIVEQGEQPSSLYLILSGEVDVLQEQPDGVVEHLRAMRQGQFFGEVALAQGSARTATVVAKDSVTCLVFSPGSPTLFGGRGAGAGLPAFAGGNGLDLSGATTVIDVSDHVDRKLAAIAAHRTQYPIEPGMFPPAIAREMLGREYFIRVHPPVEPETDLFAG
;
A
#
# COMPACT_ATOMS: atom_id res chain seq x y z
N MET A 1 -30.73 9.13 3.94
CA MET A 1 -29.30 9.39 3.65
C MET A 1 -28.51 8.36 4.43
N ARG A 2 -27.70 7.54 3.75
CA ARG A 2 -26.91 6.48 4.39
C ARG A 2 -25.74 7.08 5.18
N ARG A 3 -25.42 6.54 6.34
CA ARG A 3 -24.43 7.07 7.29
C ARG A 3 -23.31 6.07 7.52
N LEU A 4 -22.07 6.49 7.30
CA LEU A 4 -20.87 5.66 7.45
C LEU A 4 -19.95 6.21 8.54
N LEU A 5 -19.60 5.39 9.53
CA LEU A 5 -18.68 5.75 10.60
C LEU A 5 -17.36 5.00 10.45
N GLY A 6 -16.23 5.71 10.37
CA GLY A 6 -14.90 5.13 10.52
C GLY A 6 -14.38 5.35 11.93
N VAL A 7 -13.90 4.30 12.59
CA VAL A 7 -13.28 4.37 13.92
C VAL A 7 -11.87 3.78 13.85
N PHE A 8 -10.87 4.65 13.92
CA PHE A 8 -9.45 4.34 13.72
C PHE A 8 -8.59 4.81 14.89
N ALA A 9 -7.32 4.39 14.91
CA ALA A 9 -6.42 4.68 16.02
C ALA A 9 -5.68 6.00 15.81
N HIS A 10 -5.20 6.26 14.59
CA HIS A 10 -4.30 7.36 14.27
C HIS A 10 -4.75 8.15 13.03
N PRO A 11 -4.29 9.41 12.88
CA PRO A 11 -4.46 10.21 11.66
C PRO A 11 -3.70 9.64 10.44
N ASP A 12 -4.39 9.01 9.48
CA ASP A 12 -3.92 8.41 8.21
C ASP A 12 -4.58 7.06 7.93
N ASP A 13 -4.85 6.31 9.01
CA ASP A 13 -5.55 5.04 8.97
C ASP A 13 -6.81 5.09 8.11
N GLU A 14 -7.57 6.18 8.18
CA GLU A 14 -8.82 6.34 7.44
C GLU A 14 -8.62 6.24 5.92
N VAL A 15 -7.46 6.71 5.42
CA VAL A 15 -7.18 6.72 3.99
C VAL A 15 -6.76 5.33 3.51
N PHE A 16 -5.95 4.62 4.29
CA PHE A 16 -5.47 3.28 3.92
C PHE A 16 -6.55 2.21 4.10
N CYS A 17 -7.30 2.28 5.20
CA CYS A 17 -8.37 1.35 5.50
C CYS A 17 -9.55 1.52 4.54
N ALA A 18 -9.98 2.76 4.26
CA ALA A 18 -11.27 3.00 3.62
C ALA A 18 -11.36 4.32 2.83
N GLY A 19 -10.25 4.95 2.45
CA GLY A 19 -10.27 6.29 1.85
C GLY A 19 -11.11 6.36 0.57
N GLY A 20 -10.94 5.39 -0.32
CA GLY A 20 -11.71 5.29 -1.56
C GLY A 20 -13.19 5.02 -1.29
N THR A 21 -13.49 4.20 -0.28
CA THR A 21 -14.85 3.88 0.16
C THR A 21 -15.55 5.12 0.72
N PHE A 22 -14.88 5.94 1.53
CA PHE A 22 -15.41 7.23 1.97
C PHE A 22 -15.69 8.17 0.78
N ALA A 23 -14.71 8.32 -0.12
CA ALA A 23 -14.87 9.16 -1.30
C ALA A 23 -16.03 8.72 -2.21
N ARG A 24 -16.21 7.41 -2.37
CA ARG A 24 -17.32 6.81 -3.11
C ARG A 24 -18.66 7.07 -2.44
N HIS A 25 -18.74 6.82 -1.13
CA HIS A 25 -19.96 7.01 -0.34
C HIS A 25 -20.42 8.46 -0.31
N THR A 26 -19.51 9.41 -0.09
CA THR A 26 -19.83 10.84 -0.04
C THR A 26 -20.20 11.38 -1.42
N ALA A 27 -19.54 10.92 -2.50
CA ALA A 27 -19.90 11.25 -3.87
C ALA A 27 -21.32 10.77 -4.24
N ALA A 28 -21.78 9.67 -3.63
CA ALA A 28 -23.15 9.17 -3.78
C ALA A 28 -24.18 9.91 -2.88
N GLY A 29 -23.79 11.01 -2.21
CA GLY A 29 -24.64 11.79 -1.32
C GLY A 29 -24.82 11.18 0.08
N GLY A 30 -23.96 10.23 0.46
CA GLY A 30 -23.90 9.66 1.79
C GLY A 30 -23.27 10.59 2.82
N ASP A 31 -23.61 10.37 4.09
CA ASP A 31 -23.02 11.06 5.24
C ASP A 31 -21.88 10.23 5.84
N ALA A 32 -20.79 10.88 6.24
CA ALA A 32 -19.66 10.18 6.84
C ALA A 32 -19.06 10.93 8.03
N VAL A 33 -18.61 10.16 9.02
CA VAL A 33 -17.80 10.62 10.15
C VAL A 33 -16.55 9.75 10.21
N VAL A 34 -15.37 10.39 10.33
CA VAL A 34 -14.11 9.71 10.66
C VAL A 34 -13.71 10.06 12.08
N VAL A 35 -13.36 9.04 12.85
CA VAL A 35 -12.87 9.16 14.22
C VAL A 35 -11.46 8.62 14.29
N SER A 36 -10.55 9.39 14.89
CA SER A 36 -9.22 8.96 15.29
C SER A 36 -9.10 8.97 16.80
N ALA A 37 -8.67 7.87 17.41
CA ALA A 37 -8.58 7.75 18.86
C ALA A 37 -7.46 8.60 19.46
N THR A 38 -6.42 8.89 18.70
CA THR A 38 -5.22 9.62 19.13
C THR A 38 -4.89 10.74 18.14
N ARG A 39 -3.82 11.50 18.39
CA ARG A 39 -3.28 12.47 17.42
C ARG A 39 -2.07 11.94 16.66
N GLY A 40 -1.72 10.67 16.86
CA GLY A 40 -0.55 10.07 16.21
C GLY A 40 0.77 10.74 16.63
N GLU A 41 0.82 11.32 17.83
CA GLU A 41 1.94 12.13 18.26
C GLU A 41 3.19 11.31 18.57
N ALA A 42 3.11 9.99 18.80
CA ALA A 42 4.24 9.08 18.98
C ALA A 42 4.94 8.75 17.66
N GLY A 43 4.25 8.93 16.53
CA GLY A 43 4.76 8.67 15.18
C GLY A 43 6.05 9.40 14.77
N GLN A 44 6.69 8.88 13.73
CA GLN A 44 7.85 9.50 13.08
C GLN A 44 7.42 10.67 12.18
N ILE A 45 8.31 11.65 12.00
CA ILE A 45 8.11 12.77 11.08
C ILE A 45 8.97 12.50 9.83
N ARG A 46 8.33 12.15 8.71
CA ARG A 46 9.01 11.89 7.44
C ARG A 46 9.31 13.16 6.65
N ASP A 47 8.50 14.20 6.83
CA ASP A 47 8.76 15.54 6.31
C ASP A 47 9.12 16.50 7.46
N ALA A 48 10.41 16.78 7.61
CA ALA A 48 10.91 17.67 8.66
C ALA A 48 10.41 19.12 8.51
N ALA A 49 9.92 19.53 7.35
CA ALA A 49 9.32 20.85 7.16
C ALA A 49 7.84 20.89 7.61
N ALA A 50 7.19 19.74 7.78
CA ALA A 50 5.78 19.66 8.14
C ALA A 50 5.54 19.81 9.65
N ALA A 51 6.43 19.27 10.50
CA ALA A 51 6.27 19.34 11.95
C ALA A 51 7.58 19.14 12.74
N THR A 52 7.51 19.39 14.05
CA THR A 52 8.51 19.01 15.04
C THR A 52 7.91 18.04 16.06
N ARG A 53 8.73 17.43 16.91
CA ARG A 53 8.25 16.56 17.99
C ARG A 53 7.22 17.24 18.92
N ARG A 54 7.30 18.57 19.06
CA ARG A 54 6.36 19.36 19.88
C ARG A 54 5.07 19.74 19.15
N THR A 55 5.07 19.75 17.82
CA THR A 55 3.96 20.26 17.00
C THR A 55 3.30 19.18 16.15
N ILE A 56 3.79 17.93 16.21
CA ILE A 56 3.29 16.81 15.40
C ILE A 56 1.80 16.52 15.63
N ALA A 57 1.32 16.57 16.88
CA ALA A 57 -0.08 16.31 17.20
C ALA A 57 -1.02 17.29 16.50
N GLU A 58 -0.73 18.59 16.60
CA GLU A 58 -1.50 19.64 15.93
C GLU A 58 -1.36 19.56 14.40
N ALA A 59 -0.20 19.15 13.89
CA ALA A 59 0.02 18.96 12.46
C ALA A 59 -0.84 17.82 11.93
N ARG A 60 -0.74 16.62 12.51
CA ARG A 60 -1.52 15.44 12.10
C ARG A 60 -3.03 15.65 12.25
N GLU A 61 -3.46 16.42 13.23
CA GLU A 61 -4.86 16.83 13.35
C GLU A 61 -5.32 17.71 12.16
N ARG A 62 -4.49 18.65 11.68
CA ARG A 62 -4.80 19.44 10.47
C ARG A 62 -4.76 18.57 9.22
N GLU A 63 -3.80 17.66 9.14
CA GLU A 63 -3.65 16.72 8.02
C GLU A 63 -4.86 15.80 7.89
N LEU A 64 -5.33 15.19 8.99
CA LEU A 64 -6.55 14.38 9.02
C LEU A 64 -7.77 15.13 8.50
N ARG A 65 -7.95 16.39 8.93
CA ARG A 65 -9.07 17.21 8.48
C ARG A 65 -8.97 17.54 7.00
N ALA A 66 -7.77 17.85 6.50
CA ALA A 66 -7.53 18.08 5.09
C ALA A 66 -7.78 16.81 4.26
N ALA A 67 -7.28 15.65 4.72
CA ALA A 67 -7.53 14.36 4.09
C ALA A 67 -9.03 14.05 4.02
N CYS A 68 -9.75 14.19 5.13
CA CYS A 68 -11.20 14.00 5.18
C CYS A 68 -11.96 14.96 4.25
N ALA A 69 -11.51 16.21 4.10
CA ALA A 69 -12.10 17.16 3.17
C ALA A 69 -11.94 16.70 1.70
N GLU A 70 -10.76 16.20 1.31
CA GLU A 70 -10.54 15.60 -0.01
C GLU A 70 -11.46 14.40 -0.25
N LEU A 71 -11.70 13.57 0.77
CA LEU A 71 -12.63 12.44 0.74
C LEU A 71 -14.11 12.85 0.82
N GLY A 72 -14.42 14.13 1.07
CA GLY A 72 -15.79 14.65 1.21
C GLY A 72 -16.46 14.28 2.53
N VAL A 73 -15.68 13.83 3.50
CA VAL A 73 -16.14 13.50 4.86
C VAL A 73 -16.36 14.82 5.61
N GLY A 74 -17.62 15.12 5.92
CA GLY A 74 -18.00 16.40 6.52
C GLY A 74 -17.67 16.55 8.00
N ARG A 75 -17.33 15.45 8.69
CA ARG A 75 -17.10 15.44 10.14
C ARG A 75 -15.91 14.57 10.53
N VAL A 76 -15.01 15.17 11.30
CA VAL A 76 -13.83 14.51 11.87
C VAL A 76 -13.87 14.67 13.38
N ARG A 77 -13.66 13.58 14.12
CA ARG A 77 -13.49 13.60 15.58
C ARG A 77 -12.13 13.03 15.94
N LEU A 78 -11.42 13.75 16.81
CA LEU A 78 -10.23 13.22 17.46
C LEU A 78 -10.58 13.01 18.92
N LEU A 79 -10.28 11.83 19.44
CA LEU A 79 -10.33 11.55 20.86
C LEU A 79 -8.99 11.98 21.50
N ASP A 80 -8.98 12.10 22.82
CA ASP A 80 -7.83 12.62 23.58
C ASP A 80 -6.97 11.52 24.21
N TYR A 81 -6.96 10.32 23.60
CA TYR A 81 -6.07 9.25 24.05
C TYR A 81 -4.64 9.47 23.54
N VAL A 82 -3.68 8.90 24.27
CA VAL A 82 -2.25 9.03 23.99
C VAL A 82 -1.83 7.95 22.99
N ASP A 83 -1.16 8.37 21.92
CA ASP A 83 -0.62 7.47 20.89
C ASP A 83 0.35 6.43 21.49
N GLY A 84 0.15 5.17 21.13
CA GLY A 84 0.93 4.00 21.56
C GLY A 84 0.45 3.36 22.85
N THR A 85 -0.67 3.83 23.43
CA THR A 85 -1.13 3.41 24.76
C THR A 85 -2.59 2.95 24.81
N LEU A 86 -3.30 2.84 23.68
CA LEU A 86 -4.71 2.42 23.69
C LEU A 86 -4.88 1.01 24.28
N ALA A 87 -3.90 0.13 24.09
CA ALA A 87 -3.90 -1.21 24.68
C ALA A 87 -3.84 -1.20 26.23
N ASP A 88 -3.38 -0.10 26.83
CA ASP A 88 -3.31 0.08 28.29
C ASP A 88 -4.55 0.77 28.87
N VAL A 89 -5.42 1.32 28.01
CA VAL A 89 -6.68 1.95 28.42
C VAL A 89 -7.67 0.86 28.84
N ASP A 90 -8.46 1.16 29.88
CA ASP A 90 -9.55 0.27 30.30
C ASP A 90 -10.52 -0.01 29.13
N ALA A 91 -10.76 -1.30 28.87
CA ALA A 91 -11.55 -1.72 27.72
C ALA A 91 -13.01 -1.26 27.80
N GLU A 92 -13.58 -1.14 29.00
CA GLU A 92 -14.94 -0.65 29.20
C GLU A 92 -15.02 0.85 28.87
N GLN A 93 -14.00 1.62 29.23
CA GLN A 93 -13.88 3.02 28.86
C GLN A 93 -13.85 3.20 27.33
N LEU A 94 -12.97 2.49 26.62
CA LEU A 94 -12.90 2.59 25.15
C LEU A 94 -14.21 2.14 24.49
N THR A 95 -14.79 1.05 24.96
CA THR A 95 -16.06 0.53 24.41
C THR A 95 -17.22 1.50 24.67
N GLY A 96 -17.26 2.13 25.85
CA GLY A 96 -18.23 3.17 26.20
C GLY A 96 -18.11 4.40 25.31
N GLU A 97 -16.89 4.87 25.04
CA GLU A 97 -16.64 5.98 24.11
C GLU A 97 -17.20 5.66 22.73
N VAL A 98 -16.86 4.50 22.16
CA VAL A 98 -17.35 4.09 20.83
C VAL A 98 -18.87 3.88 20.81
N SER A 99 -19.44 3.33 21.88
CA SER A 99 -20.90 3.20 22.01
C SER A 99 -21.60 4.57 21.97
N GLY A 100 -20.99 5.58 22.59
CA GLY A 100 -21.45 6.97 22.53
C GLY A 100 -21.40 7.52 21.09
N LEU A 101 -20.30 7.30 20.37
CA LEU A 101 -20.15 7.70 18.96
C LEU A 101 -21.24 7.10 18.08
N ILE A 102 -21.48 5.79 18.22
CA ILE A 102 -22.50 5.07 17.45
C ILE A 102 -23.89 5.60 17.79
N SER A 103 -24.19 5.82 19.08
CA SER A 103 -25.49 6.31 19.52
C SER A 103 -25.77 7.74 19.03
N GLU A 104 -24.76 8.62 19.05
CA GLU A 104 -24.87 10.01 18.61
C GLU A 104 -25.10 10.12 17.09
N PHE A 105 -24.33 9.35 16.31
CA PHE A 105 -24.37 9.46 14.86
C PHE A 105 -25.42 8.56 14.20
N ALA A 106 -25.81 7.46 14.87
CA ALA A 106 -26.68 6.40 14.37
C ALA A 106 -26.27 5.95 12.95
N PRO A 107 -25.06 5.40 12.78
CA PRO A 107 -24.56 4.95 11.48
C PRO A 107 -25.35 3.74 10.96
N ASP A 108 -25.40 3.58 9.64
CA ASP A 108 -25.87 2.35 8.99
C ASP A 108 -24.74 1.31 8.89
N ALA A 109 -23.49 1.79 8.78
CA ALA A 109 -22.29 0.96 8.73
C ALA A 109 -21.12 1.58 9.51
N VAL A 110 -20.29 0.73 10.11
CA VAL A 110 -19.09 1.06 10.87
C VAL A 110 -17.89 0.32 10.25
N ILE A 111 -16.79 1.03 10.03
CA ILE A 111 -15.50 0.48 9.60
C ILE A 111 -14.47 0.68 10.71
N THR A 112 -13.72 -0.37 11.04
CA THR A 112 -12.61 -0.34 12.01
C THR A 112 -11.56 -1.42 11.67
N PHE A 113 -10.66 -1.75 12.60
CA PHE A 113 -9.66 -2.82 12.45
C PHE A 113 -10.16 -4.19 12.87
N GLY A 114 -9.58 -5.24 12.27
CA GLY A 114 -9.70 -6.61 12.73
C GLY A 114 -8.81 -6.92 13.94
N ALA A 115 -8.93 -8.15 14.46
CA ALA A 115 -8.13 -8.64 15.58
C ALA A 115 -6.60 -8.69 15.29
N ASP A 116 -6.23 -8.69 14.00
CA ASP A 116 -4.85 -8.58 13.55
C ASP A 116 -4.29 -7.15 13.62
N GLY A 117 -5.14 -6.14 13.82
CA GLY A 117 -4.73 -4.72 13.82
C GLY A 117 -4.14 -4.27 12.48
N GLY A 118 -4.43 -4.99 11.38
CA GLY A 118 -3.79 -4.84 10.08
C GLY A 118 -2.37 -5.41 10.01
N TYR A 119 -1.44 -4.88 10.81
CA TYR A 119 -0.04 -5.34 10.88
C TYR A 119 0.43 -5.66 12.31
N GLY A 120 -0.51 -5.82 13.24
CA GLY A 120 -0.23 -6.14 14.65
C GLY A 120 -0.01 -4.93 15.55
N HIS A 121 -0.41 -3.72 15.13
CA HIS A 121 -0.29 -2.53 15.99
C HIS A 121 -1.23 -2.65 17.21
N PRO A 122 -0.73 -2.54 18.45
CA PRO A 122 -1.55 -2.70 19.66
C PRO A 122 -2.74 -1.74 19.71
N ASP A 123 -2.56 -0.47 19.33
CA ASP A 123 -3.65 0.50 19.32
C ASP A 123 -4.77 0.14 18.33
N HIS A 124 -4.43 -0.42 17.17
CA HIS A 124 -5.40 -0.84 16.16
C HIS A 124 -6.24 -1.99 16.70
N GLN A 125 -5.59 -2.94 17.37
CA GLN A 125 -6.26 -4.07 18.02
C GLN A 125 -7.21 -3.58 19.13
N ALA A 126 -6.74 -2.68 20.00
CA ALA A 126 -7.52 -2.15 21.11
C ALA A 126 -8.79 -1.42 20.61
N ILE A 127 -8.65 -0.50 19.64
CA ILE A 127 -9.81 0.24 19.11
C ILE A 127 -10.74 -0.66 18.28
N GLY A 128 -10.19 -1.65 17.55
CA GLY A 128 -10.97 -2.63 16.79
C GLY A 128 -11.80 -3.54 17.69
N VAL A 129 -11.23 -4.03 18.79
CA VAL A 129 -11.94 -4.81 19.83
C VAL A 129 -13.03 -3.95 20.47
N ALA A 130 -12.71 -2.76 20.95
CA ALA A 130 -13.67 -1.86 21.58
C ALA A 130 -14.85 -1.51 20.64
N THR A 131 -14.57 -1.27 19.36
CA THR A 131 -15.60 -1.00 18.35
C THR A 131 -16.48 -2.23 18.10
N THR A 132 -15.89 -3.41 18.06
CA THR A 132 -16.63 -4.67 17.87
C THR A 132 -17.56 -4.95 19.04
N GLU A 133 -17.08 -4.78 20.27
CA GLU A 133 -17.87 -4.92 21.48
C GLU A 133 -18.99 -3.87 21.56
N ALA A 134 -18.72 -2.62 21.17
CA ALA A 134 -19.71 -1.55 21.13
C ALA A 134 -20.87 -1.88 20.18
N VAL A 135 -20.57 -2.40 18.99
CA VAL A 135 -21.60 -2.84 18.03
C VAL A 135 -22.37 -4.05 18.58
N ALA A 136 -21.68 -5.04 19.16
CA ALA A 136 -22.33 -6.24 19.69
C ALA A 136 -23.36 -5.93 20.78
N ARG A 137 -23.09 -4.93 21.63
CA ARG A 137 -24.01 -4.48 22.70
C ARG A 137 -25.35 -3.93 22.19
N LEU A 138 -25.43 -3.49 20.94
CA LEU A 138 -26.64 -2.93 20.34
C LEU A 138 -27.63 -4.01 19.84
N GLY A 139 -27.20 -5.28 19.78
CA GLY A 139 -28.06 -6.40 19.39
C GLY A 139 -28.74 -6.18 18.03
N GLY A 140 -30.07 -6.32 17.97
CA GLY A 140 -30.83 -6.19 16.72
C GLY A 140 -30.86 -4.79 16.10
N ALA A 141 -30.39 -3.76 16.81
CA ALA A 141 -30.26 -2.39 16.30
C ALA A 141 -28.82 -2.06 15.86
N ALA A 142 -27.92 -3.03 15.87
CA ALA A 142 -26.52 -2.84 15.54
C ALA A 142 -26.33 -2.42 14.08
N PRO A 143 -25.45 -1.43 13.80
CA PRO A 143 -25.04 -1.13 12.44
C PRO A 143 -24.26 -2.30 11.83
N ARG A 144 -24.11 -2.29 10.51
CA ARG A 144 -23.21 -3.24 9.86
C ARG A 144 -21.77 -2.96 10.28
N LEU A 145 -21.03 -3.99 10.68
CA LEU A 145 -19.63 -3.83 11.10
C LEU A 145 -18.69 -4.47 10.08
N PHE A 146 -17.72 -3.68 9.64
CA PHE A 146 -16.67 -4.07 8.72
C PHE A 146 -15.32 -3.89 9.39
N HIS A 147 -14.52 -4.94 9.41
CA HIS A 147 -13.10 -4.88 9.71
C HIS A 147 -12.34 -4.67 8.41
N SER A 148 -11.45 -3.67 8.38
CA SER A 148 -10.53 -3.45 7.28
C SER A 148 -9.64 -4.67 7.13
N HIS A 149 -9.52 -5.17 5.90
CA HIS A 149 -8.74 -6.35 5.60
C HIS A 149 -7.67 -5.98 4.58
N PHE A 150 -6.47 -6.45 4.82
CA PHE A 150 -5.34 -6.26 3.91
C PHE A 150 -4.95 -7.65 3.40
N PRO A 151 -5.50 -8.08 2.23
CA PRO A 151 -5.26 -9.41 1.72
C PRO A 151 -3.77 -9.63 1.53
N ARG A 152 -3.26 -10.73 2.08
CA ARG A 152 -1.86 -11.09 1.86
C ARG A 152 -1.68 -11.46 0.40
N SER A 153 -0.76 -10.78 -0.26
CA SER A 153 -0.45 -11.10 -1.63
C SER A 153 0.56 -12.24 -1.71
N ARG A 154 0.22 -13.32 -2.43
CA ARG A 154 1.24 -14.22 -2.99
C ARG A 154 1.74 -13.74 -4.36
N LEU A 155 1.14 -12.67 -4.90
CA LEU A 155 1.61 -11.98 -6.09
C LEU A 155 2.81 -11.12 -5.73
N LEU A 156 3.82 -11.21 -6.58
CA LEU A 156 4.96 -10.34 -6.52
C LEU A 156 4.63 -9.03 -7.24
N LEU A 157 4.87 -7.90 -6.60
CA LEU A 157 4.88 -6.57 -7.20
C LEU A 157 5.79 -6.57 -8.44
N LEU A 158 6.89 -7.34 -8.44
CA LEU A 158 7.74 -7.52 -9.61
C LEU A 158 7.00 -8.11 -10.81
N ASP A 159 6.07 -9.06 -10.62
CA ASP A 159 5.34 -9.69 -11.73
C ASP A 159 4.35 -8.69 -12.35
N ARG A 160 3.64 -7.94 -11.51
CA ARG A 160 2.72 -6.89 -11.94
C ARG A 160 3.45 -5.78 -12.67
N LEU A 161 4.53 -5.26 -12.08
CA LEU A 161 5.37 -4.25 -12.72
C LEU A 161 5.94 -4.76 -14.04
N ALA A 162 6.40 -6.02 -14.10
CA ALA A 162 6.97 -6.57 -15.31
C ALA A 162 5.95 -6.64 -16.46
N HIS A 163 4.72 -7.08 -16.17
CA HIS A 163 3.62 -7.10 -17.14
C HIS A 163 3.20 -5.68 -17.55
N TRP A 164 3.00 -4.79 -16.56
CA TRP A 164 2.60 -3.41 -16.79
C TRP A 164 3.63 -2.61 -17.62
N LEU A 165 4.93 -2.74 -17.30
CA LEU A 165 6.02 -2.12 -18.07
C LEU A 165 6.06 -2.59 -19.54
N ARG A 166 5.45 -3.74 -19.83
CA ARG A 166 5.39 -4.34 -21.17
C ARG A 166 4.19 -3.88 -22.00
N GLU A 167 3.14 -3.35 -21.36
CA GLU A 167 1.93 -2.85 -22.01
C GLU A 167 2.13 -1.50 -22.73
N PHE A 168 3.18 -0.74 -22.38
CA PHE A 168 3.49 0.49 -23.08
C PHE A 168 4.19 0.22 -24.41
N ASP A 169 3.71 0.89 -25.47
CA ASP A 169 4.40 0.98 -26.76
C ASP A 169 5.74 1.75 -26.65
N PHE A 170 6.00 2.41 -25.51
CA PHE A 170 7.21 3.13 -25.20
C PHE A 170 7.84 2.65 -23.87
N ARG A 171 9.15 2.83 -23.72
CA ARG A 171 9.86 2.48 -22.47
C ARG A 171 9.47 3.46 -21.36
N PHE A 172 8.91 2.96 -20.26
CA PHE A 172 8.62 3.78 -19.09
C PHE A 172 9.90 4.44 -18.53
N GLN A 173 9.80 5.74 -18.25
CA GLN A 173 10.84 6.51 -17.59
C GLN A 173 10.18 7.35 -16.48
N GLY A 174 10.27 6.87 -15.24
CA GLY A 174 9.82 7.62 -14.08
C GLY A 174 10.67 8.87 -13.87
N GLN A 175 10.04 9.97 -13.45
CA GLN A 175 10.77 11.15 -12.97
C GLN A 175 11.33 10.88 -11.56
N GLY A 176 12.24 11.74 -11.08
CA GLY A 176 12.79 11.60 -9.73
C GLY A 176 11.72 11.56 -8.64
N ASP A 177 10.58 12.20 -8.87
CA ASP A 177 9.44 12.25 -7.95
C ASP A 177 8.70 10.92 -7.88
N PHE A 178 8.51 10.26 -9.03
CA PHE A 178 8.01 8.89 -9.10
C PHE A 178 8.91 7.93 -8.30
N VAL A 179 10.24 8.03 -8.48
CA VAL A 179 11.19 7.16 -7.77
C VAL A 179 11.05 7.29 -6.25
N ARG A 180 10.91 8.53 -5.74
CA ARG A 180 10.72 8.80 -4.31
C ARG A 180 9.40 8.21 -3.81
N ALA A 181 8.30 8.51 -4.49
CA ALA A 181 6.98 8.04 -4.10
C ALA A 181 6.90 6.51 -4.15
N PHE A 182 7.39 5.89 -5.22
CA PHE A 182 7.42 4.44 -5.38
C PHE A 182 8.21 3.77 -4.26
N SER A 183 9.38 4.31 -3.91
CA SER A 183 10.22 3.79 -2.82
C SER A 183 9.53 3.83 -1.44
N LEU A 184 8.73 4.86 -1.18
CA LEU A 184 7.92 4.95 0.05
C LEU A 184 6.83 3.88 0.06
N PHE A 185 6.05 3.81 -1.03
CA PHE A 185 4.97 2.83 -1.15
C PHE A 185 5.45 1.39 -1.09
N THR A 186 6.60 1.07 -1.70
CA THR A 186 7.14 -0.30 -1.64
C THR A 186 7.40 -0.74 -0.22
N ARG A 187 7.94 0.14 0.63
CA ARG A 187 8.21 -0.19 2.05
C ARG A 187 6.92 -0.42 2.83
N GLU A 188 5.93 0.44 2.65
CA GLU A 188 4.60 0.27 3.28
C GLU A 188 3.92 -1.01 2.80
N SER A 189 3.96 -1.30 1.50
CA SER A 189 3.31 -2.47 0.91
C SER A 189 3.90 -3.78 1.44
N THR A 190 5.21 -3.85 1.71
CA THR A 190 5.83 -5.00 2.35
C THR A 190 5.44 -5.09 3.83
N THR A 191 5.44 -3.96 4.57
CA THR A 191 5.02 -3.92 5.99
C THR A 191 3.57 -4.38 6.17
N MET A 192 2.68 -3.97 5.27
CA MET A 192 1.26 -4.32 5.30
C MET A 192 0.95 -5.70 4.67
N GLY A 193 1.95 -6.41 4.14
CA GLY A 193 1.76 -7.74 3.53
C GLY A 193 1.08 -7.75 2.15
N PHE A 194 0.97 -6.58 1.51
CA PHE A 194 0.38 -6.41 0.17
C PHE A 194 1.31 -6.84 -0.97
N ALA A 195 2.61 -6.92 -0.73
CA ALA A 195 3.60 -7.45 -1.68
C ALA A 195 4.40 -8.55 -0.99
N GLY A 196 4.52 -9.71 -1.65
CA GLY A 196 5.35 -10.82 -1.18
C GLY A 196 6.84 -10.65 -1.47
N ASP A 197 7.21 -9.60 -2.22
CA ASP A 197 8.56 -9.36 -2.69
C ASP A 197 9.52 -9.09 -1.52
N HIS A 198 10.70 -9.68 -1.64
CA HIS A 198 11.87 -9.18 -0.94
C HIS A 198 12.39 -7.96 -1.70
N ILE A 199 12.26 -6.78 -1.08
CA ILE A 199 12.70 -5.51 -1.67
C ILE A 199 13.94 -5.02 -0.91
N GLU A 200 15.03 -4.81 -1.63
CA GLU A 200 16.29 -4.30 -1.06
C GLU A 200 16.92 -3.21 -1.94
N VAL A 201 17.88 -2.48 -1.37
CA VAL A 201 18.69 -1.52 -2.10
C VAL A 201 19.98 -2.22 -2.53
N GLY A 202 20.15 -2.42 -3.84
CA GLY A 202 21.37 -2.95 -4.44
C GLY A 202 22.34 -1.84 -4.83
N TRP A 203 23.63 -2.04 -4.56
CA TRP A 203 24.71 -1.12 -4.96
C TRP A 203 25.70 -1.83 -5.88
N PHE A 204 25.96 -1.23 -7.05
CA PHE A 204 26.76 -1.81 -8.11
C PHE A 204 27.86 -0.83 -8.54
N PRO A 205 29.14 -1.17 -8.35
CA PRO A 205 30.26 -0.40 -8.89
C PRO A 205 30.24 -0.29 -10.43
N ALA A 206 30.95 0.71 -10.96
CA ALA A 206 31.17 0.82 -12.40
C ALA A 206 31.84 -0.44 -12.96
N GLY A 207 31.37 -0.91 -14.11
CA GLY A 207 31.80 -2.14 -14.78
C GLY A 207 31.14 -3.42 -14.29
N THR A 208 30.31 -3.38 -13.23
CA THR A 208 29.60 -4.58 -12.75
C THR A 208 28.47 -4.97 -13.69
N ALA A 209 28.46 -6.22 -14.16
CA ALA A 209 27.28 -6.82 -14.79
C ALA A 209 26.23 -7.09 -13.71
N ILE A 210 25.11 -6.37 -13.77
CA ILE A 210 24.02 -6.47 -12.79
C ILE A 210 23.11 -7.66 -13.13
N VAL A 211 22.87 -7.89 -14.44
CA VAL A 211 22.26 -9.11 -14.97
C VAL A 211 22.99 -9.53 -16.23
N GLU A 212 23.03 -10.84 -16.50
CA GLU A 212 23.73 -11.39 -17.67
C GLU A 212 22.75 -12.02 -18.66
N GLN A 213 23.00 -11.83 -19.96
CA GLN A 213 22.25 -12.49 -21.02
C GLN A 213 22.29 -14.01 -20.85
N GLY A 214 21.14 -14.66 -21.02
CA GLY A 214 20.98 -16.11 -20.88
C GLY A 214 20.76 -16.61 -19.44
N GLU A 215 20.88 -15.75 -18.43
CA GLU A 215 20.53 -16.10 -17.04
C GLU A 215 19.01 -16.31 -16.90
N GLN A 216 18.59 -17.15 -15.95
CA GLN A 216 17.19 -17.23 -15.57
C GLN A 216 16.76 -15.95 -14.82
N PRO A 217 15.60 -15.35 -15.13
CA PRO A 217 15.17 -14.15 -14.47
C PRO A 217 14.70 -14.43 -13.04
N SER A 218 15.26 -13.72 -12.07
CA SER A 218 14.93 -13.83 -10.64
C SER A 218 14.53 -12.50 -10.00
N SER A 219 14.84 -11.36 -10.64
CA SER A 219 14.62 -10.04 -10.05
C SER A 219 14.28 -8.98 -11.09
N LEU A 220 13.56 -7.94 -10.65
CA LEU A 220 13.33 -6.68 -11.37
C LEU A 220 14.13 -5.56 -10.69
N TYR A 221 14.61 -4.59 -11.46
CA TYR A 221 15.44 -3.50 -10.95
C TYR A 221 14.88 -2.15 -11.36
N LEU A 222 14.74 -1.23 -10.40
CA LEU A 222 14.48 0.20 -10.64
C LEU A 222 15.76 0.99 -10.36
N ILE A 223 16.28 1.73 -11.34
CA ILE A 223 17.47 2.56 -11.15
C ILE A 223 17.10 3.77 -10.27
N LEU A 224 17.70 3.83 -9.08
CA LEU A 224 17.55 4.94 -8.13
C LEU A 224 18.59 6.04 -8.38
N SER A 225 19.79 5.69 -8.84
CA SER A 225 20.88 6.61 -9.19
C SER A 225 21.89 5.91 -10.11
N GLY A 226 22.63 6.70 -10.90
CA GLY A 226 23.64 6.21 -11.86
C GLY A 226 23.08 5.86 -13.23
N GLU A 227 23.94 5.33 -14.09
CA GLU A 227 23.65 4.88 -15.46
C GLU A 227 24.08 3.43 -15.69
N VAL A 228 23.31 2.71 -16.50
CA VAL A 228 23.65 1.35 -16.96
C VAL A 228 23.65 1.29 -18.48
N ASP A 229 24.48 0.42 -19.04
CA ASP A 229 24.47 0.07 -20.46
C ASP A 229 23.82 -1.30 -20.65
N VAL A 230 22.95 -1.41 -21.65
CA VAL A 230 22.31 -2.67 -22.06
C VAL A 230 23.03 -3.20 -23.29
N LEU A 231 23.62 -4.38 -23.15
CA LEU A 231 24.45 -5.02 -24.15
C LEU A 231 23.81 -6.34 -24.59
N GLN A 232 23.84 -6.65 -25.88
CA GLN A 232 23.37 -7.92 -26.41
C GLN A 232 24.48 -8.61 -27.18
N GLU A 233 24.78 -9.85 -26.80
CA GLU A 233 25.74 -10.69 -27.51
C GLU A 233 25.02 -11.49 -28.60
N GLN A 234 25.45 -11.33 -29.84
CA GLN A 234 24.94 -12.06 -31.00
C GLN A 234 25.56 -13.47 -31.07
N PRO A 235 24.97 -14.43 -31.82
CA PRO A 235 25.48 -15.80 -31.90
C PRO A 235 26.93 -15.95 -32.42
N ASP A 236 27.45 -14.93 -33.11
CA ASP A 236 28.83 -14.85 -33.60
C ASP A 236 29.81 -14.28 -32.57
N GLY A 237 29.34 -13.94 -31.36
CA GLY A 237 30.14 -13.37 -30.27
C GLY A 237 30.31 -11.85 -30.35
N VAL A 238 29.68 -11.17 -31.31
CA VAL A 238 29.69 -9.70 -31.37
C VAL A 238 28.78 -9.13 -30.30
N VAL A 239 29.31 -8.24 -29.45
CA VAL A 239 28.54 -7.53 -28.43
C VAL A 239 28.09 -6.18 -28.98
N GLU A 240 26.78 -6.03 -29.12
CA GLU A 240 26.12 -4.80 -29.54
C GLU A 240 25.67 -3.97 -28.32
N HIS A 241 25.97 -2.68 -28.32
CA HIS A 241 25.40 -1.74 -27.36
C HIS A 241 24.01 -1.33 -27.81
N LEU A 242 22.98 -1.78 -27.11
CA LEU A 242 21.60 -1.48 -27.47
C LEU A 242 21.20 -0.08 -27.04
N ARG A 243 21.58 0.33 -25.82
CA ARG A 243 21.20 1.63 -25.21
C ARG A 243 21.84 1.81 -23.83
N ALA A 244 21.86 3.07 -23.38
CA ALA A 244 22.04 3.43 -21.98
C ALA A 244 20.68 3.64 -21.29
N MET A 245 20.63 3.40 -19.97
CA MET A 245 19.47 3.63 -19.11
C MET A 245 19.89 4.38 -17.85
N ARG A 246 18.99 5.18 -17.28
CA ARG A 246 19.25 6.10 -16.17
C ARG A 246 18.15 6.03 -15.12
N GLN A 247 18.31 6.82 -14.06
CA GLN A 247 17.36 6.95 -12.95
C GLN A 247 15.89 6.98 -13.41
N GLY A 248 15.06 6.21 -12.70
CA GLY A 248 13.62 6.09 -12.94
C GLY A 248 13.23 5.06 -14.00
N GLN A 249 14.19 4.44 -14.67
CA GLN A 249 13.94 3.34 -15.61
C GLN A 249 14.09 1.99 -14.92
N PHE A 250 13.28 1.03 -15.38
CA PHE A 250 13.33 -0.36 -14.94
C PHE A 250 14.12 -1.22 -15.94
N PHE A 251 14.83 -2.24 -15.45
CA PHE A 251 15.38 -3.30 -16.29
C PHE A 251 15.15 -4.68 -15.67
N GLY A 252 15.11 -5.70 -16.54
CA GLY A 252 14.87 -7.09 -16.16
C GLY A 252 13.43 -7.57 -16.36
N GLU A 253 12.52 -6.68 -16.76
CA GLU A 253 11.09 -6.94 -16.92
C GLU A 253 10.75 -7.90 -18.06
N VAL A 254 11.49 -7.89 -19.17
CA VAL A 254 11.15 -8.69 -20.36
C VAL A 254 11.15 -10.18 -20.05
N ALA A 255 12.26 -10.65 -19.47
CA ALA A 255 12.46 -12.06 -19.18
C ALA A 255 11.47 -12.58 -18.11
N LEU A 256 11.14 -11.73 -17.12
CA LEU A 256 10.12 -12.02 -16.12
C LEU A 256 8.72 -12.15 -16.77
N ALA A 257 8.30 -11.17 -17.57
CA ALA A 257 6.98 -11.17 -18.17
C ALA A 257 6.76 -12.29 -19.21
N GLN A 258 7.83 -12.74 -19.87
CA GLN A 258 7.77 -13.77 -20.92
C GLN A 258 8.09 -15.18 -20.39
N GLY A 259 8.60 -15.32 -19.17
CA GLY A 259 9.10 -16.59 -18.65
C GLY A 259 10.29 -17.14 -19.46
N SER A 260 11.14 -16.25 -19.98
CA SER A 260 12.31 -16.60 -20.80
C SER A 260 13.61 -16.26 -20.07
N ALA A 261 14.75 -16.77 -20.57
CA ALA A 261 16.06 -16.28 -20.11
C ALA A 261 16.24 -14.77 -20.41
N ARG A 262 17.16 -14.11 -19.68
CA ARG A 262 17.54 -12.71 -19.91
C ARG A 262 17.98 -12.51 -21.36
N THR A 263 17.40 -11.50 -22.01
CA THR A 263 17.63 -11.22 -23.44
C THR A 263 18.87 -10.36 -23.71
N ALA A 264 19.42 -9.73 -22.68
CA ALA A 264 20.57 -8.83 -22.74
C ALA A 264 21.29 -8.78 -21.39
N THR A 265 22.57 -8.42 -21.41
CA THR A 265 23.39 -8.10 -20.24
C THR A 265 23.20 -6.63 -19.89
N VAL A 266 23.10 -6.30 -18.60
CA VAL A 266 23.04 -4.91 -18.12
C VAL A 266 24.26 -4.64 -17.25
N VAL A 267 25.05 -3.63 -17.62
CA VAL A 267 26.31 -3.29 -16.94
C VAL A 267 26.22 -1.90 -16.34
N ALA A 268 26.63 -1.75 -15.09
CA ALA A 268 26.77 -0.45 -14.45
C ALA A 268 27.85 0.36 -15.16
N LYS A 269 27.48 1.52 -15.72
CA LYS A 269 28.40 2.42 -16.42
C LYS A 269 29.18 3.28 -15.41
N ASP A 270 28.52 3.65 -14.32
CA ASP A 270 29.09 4.33 -13.16
C ASP A 270 28.65 3.63 -11.85
N SER A 271 28.70 4.31 -10.70
CA SER A 271 28.16 3.77 -9.45
C SER A 271 26.64 3.80 -9.46
N VAL A 272 26.03 2.64 -9.63
CA VAL A 272 24.59 2.47 -9.77
C VAL A 272 23.98 2.01 -8.45
N THR A 273 22.85 2.60 -8.09
CA THR A 273 22.00 2.14 -6.98
C THR A 273 20.63 1.77 -7.53
N CYS A 274 20.14 0.59 -7.17
CA CYS A 274 18.84 0.09 -7.61
C CYS A 274 17.96 -0.29 -6.42
N LEU A 275 16.65 -0.14 -6.59
CA LEU A 275 15.67 -0.91 -5.80
C LEU A 275 15.49 -2.26 -6.52
N VAL A 276 15.76 -3.34 -5.81
CA VAL A 276 15.73 -4.70 -6.35
C VAL A 276 14.50 -5.40 -5.80
N PHE A 277 13.68 -5.95 -6.70
CA PHE A 277 12.49 -6.72 -6.36
C PHE A 277 12.74 -8.18 -6.68
N SER A 278 12.61 -9.05 -5.69
CA SER A 278 12.85 -10.49 -5.81
C SER A 278 11.72 -11.30 -5.16
N PRO A 279 11.41 -12.52 -5.63
CA PRO A 279 10.44 -13.43 -5.02
C PRO A 279 10.76 -13.85 -3.57
N GLY A 280 12.01 -13.66 -3.14
CA GLY A 280 12.51 -14.03 -1.81
C GLY A 280 13.93 -13.51 -1.62
N SER A 281 14.55 -13.80 -0.47
CA SER A 281 15.93 -13.38 -0.18
C SER A 281 16.90 -13.85 -1.28
N PRO A 282 17.91 -13.05 -1.66
CA PRO A 282 18.79 -13.37 -2.77
C PRO A 282 19.45 -14.74 -2.60
N THR A 283 19.23 -15.64 -3.54
CA THR A 283 20.05 -16.86 -3.64
C THR A 283 21.35 -16.51 -4.35
N LEU A 284 22.49 -16.90 -3.76
CA LEU A 284 23.80 -16.80 -4.42
C LEU A 284 23.74 -17.48 -5.80
N PHE A 285 24.12 -16.73 -6.83
CA PHE A 285 24.38 -17.12 -8.23
C PHE A 285 24.06 -18.59 -8.61
N GLY A 286 22.99 -18.82 -9.38
CA GLY A 286 22.52 -20.16 -9.76
C GLY A 286 23.37 -20.90 -10.82
N GLY A 287 24.42 -20.27 -11.36
CA GLY A 287 25.29 -20.83 -12.40
C GLY A 287 24.66 -20.86 -13.80
N ARG A 288 25.40 -21.39 -14.80
CA ARG A 288 24.95 -21.55 -16.20
C ARG A 288 24.80 -23.05 -16.58
N GLY A 289 23.88 -23.38 -17.49
CA GLY A 289 23.72 -24.71 -18.10
C GLY A 289 22.46 -25.48 -17.68
N ALA A 290 22.18 -26.63 -18.30
CA ALA A 290 20.95 -27.42 -18.05
C ALA A 290 20.77 -27.94 -16.61
N GLY A 291 21.83 -27.85 -15.78
CA GLY A 291 21.80 -28.17 -14.34
C GLY A 291 21.75 -26.96 -13.42
N ALA A 292 21.74 -25.73 -13.97
CA ALA A 292 21.56 -24.50 -13.20
C ALA A 292 20.07 -24.34 -12.87
N GLY A 293 19.68 -24.83 -11.69
CA GLY A 293 18.32 -24.71 -11.18
C GLY A 293 18.31 -23.81 -9.96
N LEU A 294 17.50 -22.76 -10.00
CA LEU A 294 17.00 -22.12 -8.79
C LEU A 294 15.87 -23.00 -8.23
N PRO A 295 15.65 -23.04 -6.90
CA PRO A 295 14.43 -23.62 -6.37
C PRO A 295 13.25 -22.93 -7.05
N ALA A 296 12.27 -23.71 -7.51
CA ALA A 296 11.05 -23.17 -8.08
C ALA A 296 10.44 -22.21 -7.04
N PHE A 297 10.46 -20.91 -7.36
CA PHE A 297 9.87 -19.92 -6.48
C PHE A 297 8.36 -20.17 -6.49
N ALA A 298 7.80 -20.39 -5.31
CA ALA A 298 6.36 -20.50 -5.13
C ALA A 298 5.73 -19.09 -5.23
N GLY A 299 5.87 -18.44 -6.39
CA GLY A 299 5.01 -17.33 -6.77
C GLY A 299 3.59 -17.87 -6.89
N GLY A 300 2.68 -17.38 -6.06
CA GLY A 300 1.28 -17.78 -6.12
C GLY A 300 0.51 -16.89 -7.09
N ASN A 301 -0.39 -17.47 -7.87
CA ASN A 301 -1.34 -16.70 -8.67
C ASN A 301 -2.47 -16.18 -7.77
N GLY A 302 -2.38 -14.93 -7.34
CA GLY A 302 -3.52 -14.18 -6.80
C GLY A 302 -3.30 -13.54 -5.43
N LEU A 303 -4.14 -12.55 -5.13
CA LEU A 303 -4.33 -12.08 -3.75
C LEU A 303 -4.98 -13.22 -2.96
N ASP A 304 -4.44 -13.53 -1.78
CA ASP A 304 -5.12 -14.43 -0.86
C ASP A 304 -6.28 -13.67 -0.24
N LEU A 305 -7.45 -13.77 -0.87
CA LEU A 305 -8.68 -13.16 -0.41
C LEU A 305 -9.37 -13.99 0.69
N SER A 306 -8.72 -15.03 1.23
CA SER A 306 -9.32 -15.82 2.31
C SER A 306 -9.63 -14.90 3.51
N GLY A 307 -10.91 -14.91 3.90
CA GLY A 307 -11.43 -14.06 4.97
C GLY A 307 -12.08 -12.75 4.51
N ALA A 308 -11.77 -12.24 3.30
CA ALA A 308 -12.46 -11.07 2.77
C ALA A 308 -13.91 -11.44 2.38
N THR A 309 -14.88 -10.77 2.98
CA THR A 309 -16.30 -10.93 2.62
C THR A 309 -16.83 -9.74 1.85
N THR A 310 -16.09 -8.64 1.74
CA THR A 310 -16.56 -7.45 1.04
C THR A 310 -15.43 -6.82 0.26
N VAL A 311 -15.64 -6.56 -1.03
CA VAL A 311 -14.65 -5.90 -1.90
C VAL A 311 -15.30 -4.72 -2.59
N ILE A 312 -14.81 -3.53 -2.29
CA ILE A 312 -15.33 -2.28 -2.85
C ILE A 312 -14.38 -1.82 -3.95
N ASP A 313 -14.91 -1.73 -5.18
CA ASP A 313 -14.24 -1.02 -6.27
C ASP A 313 -14.35 0.49 -6.03
N VAL A 314 -13.20 1.14 -5.93
CA VAL A 314 -13.03 2.57 -5.67
C VAL A 314 -12.18 3.23 -6.76
N SER A 315 -12.00 2.56 -7.90
CA SER A 315 -11.10 2.98 -8.98
C SER A 315 -11.40 4.40 -9.51
N ASP A 316 -12.68 4.78 -9.55
CA ASP A 316 -13.14 6.11 -9.97
C ASP A 316 -12.85 7.22 -8.93
N HIS A 317 -12.42 6.84 -7.73
CA HIS A 317 -12.16 7.75 -6.60
C HIS A 317 -10.69 7.76 -6.16
N VAL A 318 -9.81 7.08 -6.90
CA VAL A 318 -8.38 6.98 -6.59
C VAL A 318 -7.71 8.35 -6.54
N ASP A 319 -8.10 9.30 -7.39
CA ASP A 319 -7.52 10.64 -7.39
C ASP A 319 -7.81 11.39 -6.07
N ARG A 320 -9.04 11.25 -5.54
CA ARG A 320 -9.41 11.82 -4.23
C ARG A 320 -8.68 11.11 -3.09
N LYS A 321 -8.53 9.79 -3.18
CA LYS A 321 -7.75 9.01 -2.21
C LYS A 321 -6.28 9.45 -2.20
N LEU A 322 -5.66 9.63 -3.36
CA LEU A 322 -4.27 10.12 -3.46
C LEU A 322 -4.12 11.55 -2.91
N ALA A 323 -5.07 12.44 -3.18
CA ALA A 323 -5.09 13.77 -2.58
C ALA A 323 -5.16 13.72 -1.05
N ALA A 324 -5.98 12.80 -0.51
CA ALA A 324 -6.06 12.56 0.93
C ALA A 324 -4.76 11.98 1.52
N ILE A 325 -4.10 11.03 0.84
CA ILE A 325 -2.78 10.53 1.28
C ILE A 325 -1.75 11.69 1.28
N ALA A 326 -1.73 12.51 0.23
CA ALA A 326 -0.81 13.64 0.12
C ALA A 326 -1.04 14.73 1.18
N ALA A 327 -2.26 14.82 1.75
CA ALA A 327 -2.54 15.72 2.86
C ALA A 327 -1.80 15.32 4.15
N HIS A 328 -1.50 14.03 4.34
CA HIS A 328 -0.74 13.48 5.47
C HIS A 328 0.77 13.66 5.31
N ARG A 329 1.24 14.89 5.09
CA ARG A 329 2.64 15.21 4.76
C ARG A 329 3.65 14.73 5.80
N THR A 330 3.30 14.77 7.10
CA THR A 330 4.19 14.24 8.16
C THR A 330 4.53 12.76 7.96
N GLN A 331 3.74 12.02 7.17
CA GLN A 331 3.86 10.58 6.98
C GLN A 331 4.12 10.19 5.52
N TYR A 332 3.54 10.91 4.59
CA TYR A 332 3.65 10.66 3.16
C TYR A 332 4.04 11.96 2.45
N PRO A 333 5.35 12.25 2.33
CA PRO A 333 5.85 13.37 1.54
C PRO A 333 5.74 13.07 0.04
N ILE A 334 4.52 12.84 -0.43
CA ILE A 334 4.17 12.54 -1.81
C ILE A 334 3.19 13.59 -2.34
N GLU A 335 3.17 13.79 -3.65
CA GLU A 335 2.18 14.63 -4.33
C GLU A 335 1.31 13.74 -5.25
N PRO A 336 0.05 14.12 -5.52
CA PRO A 336 -0.87 13.30 -6.32
C PRO A 336 -0.35 12.96 -7.73
N GLY A 337 0.49 13.81 -8.32
CA GLY A 337 1.06 13.62 -9.65
C GLY A 337 2.27 12.67 -9.72
N MET A 338 2.74 12.14 -8.58
CA MET A 338 3.95 11.32 -8.54
C MET A 338 3.75 9.90 -9.09
N PHE A 339 2.51 9.41 -9.18
CA PHE A 339 2.19 8.10 -9.76
C PHE A 339 1.50 8.24 -11.12
N PRO A 340 1.87 7.43 -12.13
CA PRO A 340 1.05 7.26 -13.32
C PRO A 340 -0.37 6.80 -12.92
N PRO A 341 -1.44 7.40 -13.48
CA PRO A 341 -2.82 7.09 -13.09
C PRO A 341 -3.19 5.60 -13.17
N ALA A 342 -2.65 4.88 -14.16
CA ALA A 342 -2.88 3.45 -14.31
C ALA A 342 -2.34 2.66 -13.10
N ILE A 343 -1.12 2.96 -12.64
CA ILE A 343 -0.52 2.31 -11.46
C ILE A 343 -1.32 2.63 -10.22
N ALA A 344 -1.65 3.91 -10.03
CA ALA A 344 -2.42 4.34 -8.86
C ALA A 344 -3.77 3.61 -8.77
N ARG A 345 -4.46 3.44 -9.91
CA ARG A 345 -5.73 2.70 -9.95
C ARG A 345 -5.55 1.22 -9.65
N GLU A 346 -4.51 0.59 -10.16
CA GLU A 346 -4.24 -0.82 -9.87
C GLU A 346 -3.92 -1.04 -8.38
N MET A 347 -3.12 -0.15 -7.78
CA MET A 347 -2.68 -0.27 -6.38
C MET A 347 -3.76 0.12 -5.37
N LEU A 348 -4.54 1.15 -5.67
CA LEU A 348 -5.44 1.80 -4.71
C LEU A 348 -6.93 1.68 -5.06
N GLY A 349 -7.27 1.08 -6.21
CA GLY A 349 -8.63 1.01 -6.73
C GLY A 349 -9.53 -0.06 -6.09
N ARG A 350 -9.01 -0.87 -5.16
CA ARG A 350 -9.80 -1.86 -4.41
C ARG A 350 -9.53 -1.76 -2.93
N GLU A 351 -10.59 -1.85 -2.14
CA GLU A 351 -10.54 -1.93 -0.68
C GLU A 351 -11.30 -3.18 -0.23
N TYR A 352 -10.75 -3.86 0.78
CA TYR A 352 -11.18 -5.18 1.21
C TYR A 352 -11.61 -5.12 2.67
N PHE A 353 -12.71 -5.80 3.00
CA PHE A 353 -13.24 -5.84 4.34
C PHE A 353 -13.72 -7.25 4.71
N ILE A 354 -13.76 -7.51 6.02
CA ILE A 354 -14.48 -8.63 6.63
C ILE A 354 -15.73 -8.06 7.30
N ARG A 355 -16.91 -8.48 6.86
CA ARG A 355 -18.19 -8.12 7.45
C ARG A 355 -18.46 -9.02 8.65
N VAL A 356 -18.32 -8.44 9.83
CA VAL A 356 -18.45 -9.11 11.12
C VAL A 356 -19.89 -9.15 11.58
N HIS A 357 -20.67 -8.11 11.26
CA HIS A 357 -22.06 -8.02 11.66
C HIS A 357 -22.99 -7.45 10.57
N PRO A 358 -24.15 -8.10 10.30
CA PRO A 358 -24.33 -9.55 10.45
C PRO A 358 -23.33 -10.29 9.54
N PRO A 359 -22.87 -11.50 9.89
CA PRO A 359 -22.07 -12.31 8.99
C PRO A 359 -22.81 -12.61 7.68
N VAL A 360 -22.11 -12.56 6.54
CA VAL A 360 -22.70 -12.75 5.21
C VAL A 360 -21.76 -13.51 4.26
N GLU A 361 -22.34 -13.96 3.15
CA GLU A 361 -21.61 -14.32 1.93
C GLU A 361 -20.96 -13.08 1.28
N PRO A 362 -19.97 -13.26 0.38
CA PRO A 362 -19.24 -12.14 -0.21
C PRO A 362 -20.10 -11.09 -0.94
N GLU A 363 -19.81 -9.79 -0.76
CA GLU A 363 -20.55 -8.66 -1.35
C GLU A 363 -19.66 -7.52 -1.91
N THR A 364 -20.26 -6.60 -2.66
CA THR A 364 -19.56 -5.49 -3.35
C THR A 364 -20.08 -4.08 -3.04
N ASP A 365 -21.03 -3.97 -2.10
CA ASP A 365 -21.59 -2.71 -1.60
C ASP A 365 -21.81 -2.85 -0.10
N LEU A 366 -21.24 -1.92 0.68
CA LEU A 366 -21.35 -1.87 2.14
C LEU A 366 -22.80 -1.88 2.65
N PHE A 367 -23.73 -1.42 1.82
CA PHE A 367 -25.14 -1.28 2.15
C PHE A 367 -26.04 -2.22 1.34
N ALA A 368 -25.47 -3.11 0.52
CA ALA A 368 -26.22 -4.15 -0.16
C ALA A 368 -26.58 -5.28 0.82
N GLY A 369 -27.79 -5.80 0.70
CA GLY A 369 -28.33 -6.85 1.56
C GLY A 369 -29.68 -7.23 1.03
#